data_AF-A0A922Z019-F1
#
_entry.id   AF-A0A922Z019-F1
#
_cell.length_a   1.000
_cell.length_b   1.000
_cell.length_c   1.000
_cell.angle_alpha   90.00
_cell.angle_beta   90.00
_cell.angle_gamma   90.00
#
_symmetry.space_group_name_H-M   'P 1'
#
loop_
_entity.id
_entity.type
_entity.pdbx_description
1 polymer ?
#
loop_
_entity_poly.entity_id
_entity_poly.type
_entity_poly.pdbx_seq_one_letter_code
_entity_poly.pdbx_strand_id
1 'polypeptide(L)'
;MMTTRPPFRADMVGSLLRSKPLADARARLARGEIDAAALKAVEDAEIRTLIGKQEAIGLKGITDGEFRRAYWHFDFMEKLDG
;
A
#
# COMPACT_ATOMS: atom_id res chain seq x y z
N MET A 1 17.70 7.95 -25.01
CA MET A 1 18.62 7.49 -23.95
C MET A 1 18.43 8.41 -22.75
N MET A 2 17.87 7.91 -21.63
CA MET A 2 18.05 8.57 -20.32
C MET A 2 19.55 8.61 -20.00
N THR A 3 20.01 9.48 -19.09
CA THR A 3 21.42 9.71 -18.70
C THR A 3 22.40 8.66 -19.24
N THR A 4 23.36 9.10 -20.05
CA THR A 4 24.24 8.18 -20.75
C THR A 4 25.35 7.62 -19.86
N ARG A 5 25.55 8.13 -18.63
CA ARG A 5 26.54 7.61 -17.66
C ARG A 5 26.14 7.79 -16.18
N PRO A 6 26.41 6.81 -15.28
CA PRO A 6 25.73 6.58 -13.97
C PRO A 6 26.56 6.94 -12.69
N PRO A 7 26.01 6.84 -11.44
CA PRO A 7 24.71 6.24 -11.06
C PRO A 7 23.60 7.22 -10.65
N PHE A 8 22.42 6.96 -11.21
CA PHE A 8 21.15 7.59 -10.83
C PHE A 8 20.21 6.53 -10.22
N ARG A 9 19.36 6.96 -9.27
CA ARG A 9 18.40 6.10 -8.57
C ARG A 9 17.04 6.79 -8.53
N ALA A 10 16.00 6.04 -8.87
CA ALA A 10 14.61 6.43 -8.67
C ALA A 10 13.90 5.30 -7.93
N ASP A 11 13.04 5.65 -6.97
CA ASP A 11 12.24 4.71 -6.19
C ASP A 11 10.87 5.33 -5.88
N MET A 12 9.96 4.50 -5.37
CA MET A 12 8.66 4.91 -4.86
C MET A 12 8.78 5.41 -3.43
N VAL A 13 8.13 6.54 -3.12
CA VAL A 13 8.24 7.19 -1.79
C VAL A 13 7.34 6.55 -0.74
N GLY A 14 6.18 5.99 -1.14
CA GLY A 14 5.20 5.42 -0.21
C GLY A 14 3.87 5.11 -0.89
N SER A 15 2.83 5.84 -0.50
CA SER A 15 1.45 5.71 -1.00
C SER A 15 1.33 5.41 -2.50
N LEU A 16 0.49 4.42 -2.81
CA LEU A 16 0.06 4.07 -4.16
C LEU A 16 -1.46 4.04 -4.26
N LEU A 17 -1.96 4.15 -5.48
CA LEU A 17 -3.40 4.07 -5.72
C LEU A 17 -3.92 2.70 -5.25
N ARG A 18 -4.93 2.72 -4.38
CA ARG A 18 -5.58 1.49 -3.91
C ARG A 18 -6.13 0.72 -5.09
N SER A 19 -5.88 -0.58 -5.11
CA SER A 19 -6.48 -1.45 -6.12
C SER A 19 -8.00 -1.50 -5.96
N LYS A 20 -8.69 -1.87 -7.03
CA LYS A 20 -10.14 -2.04 -7.00
C LYS A 20 -10.59 -3.04 -5.91
N PRO A 21 -9.98 -4.24 -5.76
CA PRO A 21 -10.35 -5.17 -4.68
C PRO A 21 -10.24 -4.56 -3.29
N LEU A 22 -9.17 -3.81 -3.02
CA LEU A 22 -8.98 -3.14 -1.73
C LEU A 22 -10.02 -2.04 -1.49
N ALA A 23 -10.28 -1.20 -2.50
CA ALA A 23 -11.29 -0.15 -2.41
C ALA A 23 -12.69 -0.73 -2.14
N ASP A 24 -13.05 -1.78 -2.86
CA ASP A 24 -14.33 -2.48 -2.69
C ASP A 24 -14.43 -3.11 -1.29
N ALA A 25 -13.36 -3.78 -0.80
CA ALA A 25 -13.34 -4.37 0.55
C ALA A 25 -13.51 -3.33 1.66
N ARG A 26 -12.85 -2.16 1.56
CA ARG A 26 -13.03 -1.07 2.53
C ARG A 26 -14.45 -0.54 2.53
N ALA A 27 -15.07 -0.40 1.35
CA ALA A 27 -16.47 0.01 1.24
C ALA A 27 -17.42 -1.02 1.86
N ARG A 28 -17.14 -2.32 1.71
CA ARG A 28 -17.90 -3.40 2.35
C ARG A 28 -17.76 -3.39 3.87
N LEU A 29 -16.55 -3.17 4.40
CA LEU A 29 -16.33 -3.03 5.84
C LEU A 29 -17.13 -1.84 6.41
N ALA A 30 -17.10 -0.69 5.72
CA ALA A 30 -17.86 0.50 6.12
C ALA A 30 -19.38 0.27 6.14
N ARG A 31 -19.88 -0.69 5.36
CA ARG A 31 -21.29 -1.13 5.37
C ARG A 31 -21.59 -2.28 6.33
N GLY A 32 -20.58 -2.79 7.05
CA GLY A 32 -20.72 -3.93 7.96
C GLY A 32 -20.90 -5.29 7.27
N GLU A 33 -20.58 -5.39 5.96
CA GLU A 33 -20.75 -6.62 5.17
C GLU A 33 -19.59 -7.61 5.33
N ILE A 34 -18.46 -7.13 5.83
CA ILE A 34 -17.28 -7.94 6.18
C ILE A 34 -16.74 -7.45 7.52
N ASP A 35 -16.00 -8.31 8.21
CA ASP A 35 -15.29 -7.95 9.42
C ASP A 35 -13.87 -7.43 9.11
N ALA A 36 -13.18 -6.96 10.15
CA ALA A 36 -11.81 -6.46 10.04
C ALA A 36 -10.82 -7.55 9.59
N ALA A 37 -11.07 -8.82 9.93
CA ALA A 37 -10.20 -9.93 9.53
C ALA A 37 -10.28 -10.19 8.02
N ALA A 38 -11.48 -10.12 7.44
CA ALA A 38 -11.71 -10.22 6.01
C ALA A 38 -11.09 -9.04 5.24
N LEU A 39 -11.20 -7.80 5.75
CA LEU A 39 -10.49 -6.66 5.16
C LEU A 39 -8.98 -6.91 5.18
N LYS A 40 -8.44 -7.34 6.32
CA LYS A 40 -7.00 -7.61 6.47
C LYS A 40 -6.51 -8.67 5.48
N ALA A 41 -7.29 -9.72 5.23
CA ALA A 41 -6.93 -10.74 4.24
C ALA A 41 -6.81 -10.17 2.83
N VAL A 42 -7.72 -9.26 2.43
CA VAL A 42 -7.65 -8.55 1.15
C VAL A 42 -6.43 -7.63 1.11
N GLU A 43 -6.18 -6.85 2.17
CA GLU A 43 -4.99 -5.99 2.28
C GLU A 43 -3.69 -6.80 2.14
N ASP A 44 -3.57 -7.93 2.83
CA ASP A 44 -2.41 -8.82 2.75
C ASP A 44 -2.20 -9.36 1.33
N ALA A 45 -3.27 -9.75 0.63
CA ALA A 45 -3.21 -10.26 -0.74
C ALA A 45 -2.78 -9.17 -1.75
N GLU A 46 -3.38 -7.98 -1.64
CA GLU A 46 -3.10 -6.86 -2.54
C GLU A 46 -1.69 -6.29 -2.31
N ILE A 47 -1.21 -6.26 -1.06
CA ILE A 47 0.17 -5.85 -0.74
C ILE A 47 1.19 -6.84 -1.33
N ARG A 48 0.97 -8.16 -1.20
CA ARG A 48 1.85 -9.16 -1.85
C ARG A 48 1.90 -8.97 -3.37
N THR A 49 0.74 -8.72 -3.98
CA THR A 49 0.64 -8.43 -5.42
C THR A 49 1.41 -7.16 -5.80
N LEU A 50 1.31 -6.11 -4.99
CA LEU A 50 2.02 -4.85 -5.20
C LEU A 50 3.54 -5.00 -5.03
N ILE A 51 3.99 -5.76 -4.04
CA ILE A 51 5.42 -6.08 -3.85
C ILE A 51 5.96 -6.77 -5.09
N GLY A 52 5.27 -7.81 -5.59
CA GLY A 52 5.68 -8.52 -6.81
C GLY A 52 5.76 -7.61 -8.04
N LYS A 53 4.89 -6.60 -8.15
CA LYS A 53 4.97 -5.59 -9.24
C LYS A 53 6.22 -4.71 -9.12
N GLN A 54 6.56 -4.27 -7.90
CA GLN A 54 7.75 -3.45 -7.67
C GLN A 54 9.04 -4.24 -7.92
N GLU A 55 9.10 -5.49 -7.47
CA GLU A 55 10.22 -6.41 -7.74
C GLU A 55 10.39 -6.66 -9.24
N ALA A 56 9.28 -6.88 -9.96
CA ALA A 56 9.30 -7.14 -11.40
C ALA A 56 9.86 -5.97 -12.24
N ILE A 57 9.71 -4.73 -11.76
CA ILE A 57 10.30 -3.55 -12.43
C ILE A 57 11.70 -3.19 -11.89
N GLY A 58 12.26 -4.01 -11.01
CA GLY A 58 13.63 -3.88 -10.52
C GLY A 58 13.83 -2.82 -9.43
N LEU A 59 12.76 -2.33 -8.81
CA LEU A 59 12.86 -1.40 -7.66
C LEU A 59 13.62 -2.06 -6.52
N LYS A 60 14.42 -1.25 -5.82
CA LYS A 60 15.20 -1.68 -4.65
C LYS A 60 14.55 -1.22 -3.35
N GLY A 61 13.90 -0.05 -3.37
CA GLY A 61 12.97 0.35 -2.32
C GLY A 61 11.60 -0.26 -2.57
N ILE A 62 11.06 -0.96 -1.57
CA ILE A 62 9.71 -1.53 -1.61
C ILE A 62 8.83 -0.79 -0.60
N THR A 63 7.62 -0.46 -1.03
CA THR A 63 6.55 0.05 -0.17
C THR A 63 5.33 -0.87 -0.25
N ASP A 64 4.53 -0.94 0.81
CA ASP A 64 3.24 -1.62 0.80
C ASP A 64 2.12 -0.76 0.17
N GLY A 65 2.48 0.39 -0.41
CA GLY A 65 1.56 1.34 -1.01
C GLY A 65 0.67 2.04 0.02
N GLU A 66 0.95 1.87 1.32
CA GLU A 66 0.16 2.38 2.43
C GLU A 66 -1.30 1.89 2.43
N PHE A 67 -1.53 0.69 1.89
CA PHE A 67 -2.86 0.13 1.65
C PHE A 67 -3.73 0.00 2.91
N ARG A 68 -3.11 -0.14 4.09
CA ARG A 68 -3.82 -0.24 5.37
C ARG A 68 -4.17 1.12 5.99
N ARG A 69 -3.59 2.21 5.48
CA ARG A 69 -3.76 3.55 6.05
C ARG A 69 -4.90 4.32 5.38
N ALA A 70 -5.57 5.16 6.16
CA ALA A 70 -6.47 6.19 5.66
C ALA A 70 -5.72 7.53 5.55
N TYR A 71 -5.07 7.96 6.63
CA TYR A 71 -4.29 9.20 6.74
C TYR A 71 -3.11 9.01 7.69
N TRP A 72 -1.88 9.23 7.20
CA TRP A 72 -0.66 8.90 7.94
C TRP A 72 -0.59 9.48 9.36
N HIS A 73 -1.03 10.71 9.56
CA HIS A 73 -0.92 11.43 10.84
C HIS A 73 -2.00 10.96 11.80
N PHE A 74 -3.23 10.79 11.31
CA PHE A 74 -4.35 10.33 12.13
C PHE A 74 -4.15 8.88 12.58
N ASP A 75 -3.83 7.97 11.64
CA ASP A 75 -3.62 6.54 11.91
C ASP A 75 -2.43 6.26 12.86
N PHE A 76 -1.51 7.24 12.96
CA PHE A 76 -0.40 7.19 13.91
C PHE A 76 -0.81 7.73 15.28
N MET A 77 -1.41 8.93 15.33
CA MET A 77 -1.78 9.60 16.57
C MET A 77 -2.85 8.83 17.36
N GLU A 78 -3.79 8.16 16.69
CA GLU A 78 -4.84 7.36 17.35
C GLU A 78 -4.29 6.17 18.16
N LYS A 79 -3.01 5.80 17.94
CA LYS A 79 -2.35 4.65 18.57
C LYS A 79 -1.40 5.04 19.71
N LEU A 80 -1.30 6.32 20.03
CA LEU A 80 -0.50 6.80 21.16
C LEU A 80 -1.36 6.86 22.42
N ASP A 81 -0.85 6.31 23.52
CA ASP A 81 -1.36 6.61 24.85
C ASP A 81 -0.76 7.96 25.29
N GLY A 82 -1.62 8.84 25.82
CA GLY A 82 -1.27 10.22 26.18
C GLY A 82 -0.35 10.35 27.38
#